data_AF-A0A3E3E786-F1
#
_entry.id   AF-A0A3E3E786-F1
#
_cell.length_a   1.000
_cell.length_b   1.000
_cell.length_c   1.000
_cell.angle_alpha   90.00
_cell.angle_beta   90.00
_cell.angle_gamma   90.00
#
_symmetry.space_group_name_H-M   'P 1'
#
loop_
_entity.id
_entity.type
_entity.pdbx_description
1 polymer ?
#
loop_
_entity_poly.entity_id
_entity_poly.type
_entity_poly.pdbx_seq_one_letter_code
_entity_poly.pdbx_strand_id
1 'polypeptide(L)'
;MGLGENYDIKTFKNSRFLEVLIGISMIIFVWQLLGHDDPGHMEDAEAMQAFMEVIGLYAIHVFEIIAGLIGIVKSKKGSLLTVLLGVILFLMNLVEFFMHTTNIIEIIIHALTLIVPYYYVHNAVKLFRNKVE
;
A
#
# COMPACT_ATOMS: atom_id res chain seq x y z
N MET A 1 13.66 -4.34 -27.48
CA MET A 1 12.50 -4.48 -26.58
C MET A 1 11.34 -5.05 -27.38
N GLY A 2 10.88 -6.24 -27.03
CA GLY A 2 9.72 -6.85 -27.67
C GLY A 2 8.43 -6.11 -27.31
N LEU A 3 7.37 -6.25 -28.12
CA LEU A 3 6.07 -5.62 -27.85
C LEU A 3 5.49 -6.01 -26.47
N GLY A 4 5.73 -7.24 -26.01
CA GLY A 4 5.30 -7.73 -24.69
C GLY A 4 6.02 -7.07 -23.51
N GLU A 5 7.32 -6.78 -23.64
CA GLU A 5 8.12 -6.12 -22.60
C GLU A 5 7.67 -4.67 -22.37
N ASN A 6 7.36 -3.95 -23.46
CA ASN A 6 6.81 -2.59 -23.37
C ASN A 6 5.43 -2.56 -22.70
N TYR A 7 4.60 -3.57 -22.96
CA TYR A 7 3.29 -3.70 -22.31
C TYR A 7 3.44 -3.96 -20.80
N ASP A 8 4.34 -4.86 -20.40
CA ASP A 8 4.57 -5.19 -18.99
C ASP A 8 5.11 -3.98 -18.19
N ILE A 9 6.03 -3.21 -18.77
CA ILE A 9 6.53 -1.98 -18.15
C ILE A 9 5.41 -0.95 -17.98
N LYS A 10 4.56 -0.76 -18.99
CA LYS A 10 3.44 0.19 -18.93
C LYS A 10 2.43 -0.21 -17.85
N THR A 11 2.05 -1.48 -17.81
CA THR A 11 1.13 -2.03 -16.82
C THR A 11 1.68 -1.88 -15.40
N PHE A 12 2.97 -2.19 -15.19
CA PHE A 12 3.62 -1.99 -13.90
C PHE A 12 3.61 -0.52 -13.48
N LYS A 13 3.99 0.41 -14.38
CA LYS A 13 3.96 1.86 -14.08
C LYS A 13 2.55 2.35 -13.72
N ASN A 14 1.53 1.92 -14.45
CA ASN A 14 0.14 2.30 -14.17
C ASN A 14 -0.30 1.81 -12.79
N SER A 15 0.02 0.56 -12.43
CA SER A 15 -0.28 0.03 -11.09
C SER A 15 0.42 0.83 -9.98
N ARG A 16 1.66 1.28 -10.21
CA ARG A 16 2.38 2.12 -9.23
C ARG A 16 1.84 3.53 -9.11
N PHE A 17 1.38 4.10 -10.21
CA PHE A 17 0.73 5.39 -10.17
C PHE A 17 -0.58 5.32 -9.37
N LEU A 18 -1.38 4.26 -9.56
CA LEU A 18 -2.58 4.03 -8.76
C LEU A 18 -2.27 3.87 -7.27
N GLU A 19 -1.23 3.14 -6.92
CA GLU A 19 -0.79 2.98 -5.52
C GLU A 19 -0.45 4.31 -4.86
N VAL A 20 0.29 5.18 -5.57
CA VAL A 20 0.62 6.51 -5.07
C VAL A 20 -0.65 7.34 -4.85
N LEU A 21 -1.61 7.27 -5.78
CA LEU A 21 -2.88 7.98 -5.63
C LEU A 21 -3.67 7.47 -4.43
N ILE A 22 -3.75 6.14 -4.25
CA ILE A 22 -4.46 5.52 -3.13
C ILE A 22 -3.81 5.90 -1.80
N GLY A 23 -2.49 5.78 -1.67
CA GLY A 23 -1.79 6.21 -0.46
C GLY A 23 -2.04 7.68 -0.12
N ILE A 24 -2.02 8.58 -1.12
CA ILE A 24 -2.34 10.00 -0.90
C ILE A 24 -3.81 10.17 -0.47
N SER A 25 -4.75 9.51 -1.14
CA SER A 25 -6.18 9.57 -0.81
C SER A 25 -6.46 9.07 0.61
N MET A 26 -5.79 7.99 1.03
CA MET A 26 -5.96 7.43 2.37
C MET A 26 -5.39 8.34 3.46
N ILE A 27 -4.25 9.01 3.22
CA ILE A 27 -3.72 10.03 4.15
C ILE A 27 -4.75 11.15 4.37
N ILE A 28 -5.39 11.63 3.28
CA ILE A 28 -6.43 12.66 3.35
C ILE A 28 -7.66 12.13 4.10
N PHE A 29 -8.08 10.90 3.81
CA PHE A 29 -9.23 10.26 4.45
C PHE A 29 -9.03 10.08 5.96
N VAL A 30 -7.87 9.57 6.39
CA VAL A 30 -7.52 9.45 7.81
C VAL A 30 -7.50 10.82 8.48
N TRP A 31 -6.95 11.86 7.82
CA TRP A 31 -6.97 13.21 8.37
C TRP A 31 -8.40 13.77 8.55
N GLN A 32 -9.29 13.51 7.60
CA GLN A 32 -10.70 13.91 7.71
C GLN A 32 -11.43 13.17 8.83
N LEU A 33 -11.18 11.87 9.00
CA LEU A 33 -11.73 11.08 10.10
C LEU A 33 -11.31 11.61 11.47
N LEU A 34 -10.02 11.90 11.64
CA LEU A 34 -9.45 12.35 12.91
C LEU A 34 -9.78 13.81 13.25
N GLY A 35 -10.10 14.63 12.25
CA GLY A 35 -10.42 16.06 12.46
C GLY A 35 -11.78 16.33 13.12
N HIS A 36 -12.57 15.30 13.42
CA HIS A 36 -13.94 15.44 13.90
C HIS A 36 -14.18 15.06 15.37
N ASP A 37 -13.21 14.43 16.05
CA ASP A 37 -13.37 14.00 17.44
C ASP A 37 -12.64 14.93 18.42
N ASP A 38 -13.36 15.38 19.45
CA ASP A 38 -12.83 16.21 20.54
C ASP A 38 -12.18 15.30 21.61
N PRO A 39 -10.84 15.32 21.79
CA PRO A 39 -10.12 14.33 22.60
C PRO A 39 -10.31 14.49 24.12
N GLY A 40 -11.17 15.41 24.57
CA GLY A 40 -11.27 15.83 25.97
C GLY A 40 -11.74 14.80 27.01
N HIS A 41 -12.03 13.55 26.63
CA HIS A 41 -12.67 12.56 27.51
C HIS A 41 -12.01 11.16 27.54
N MET A 42 -10.84 10.94 26.91
CA MET A 42 -10.18 9.62 26.89
C MET A 42 -9.21 9.45 28.05
N GLU A 43 -9.16 8.25 28.65
CA GLU A 43 -8.12 7.90 29.61
C GLU A 43 -6.73 7.84 28.92
N ASP A 44 -5.65 8.17 29.65
CA ASP A 44 -4.29 8.30 29.07
C ASP A 44 -3.82 7.05 28.30
N ALA A 45 -4.21 5.85 28.75
CA ALA A 45 -3.85 4.59 28.10
C ALA A 45 -4.61 4.39 26.77
N GLU A 46 -5.90 4.73 26.75
CA GLU A 46 -6.74 4.66 25.54
C GLU A 46 -6.30 5.70 24.51
N ALA A 47 -5.95 6.90 24.98
CA ALA A 47 -5.40 7.96 24.14
C ALA A 47 -4.05 7.55 23.49
N MET A 48 -3.17 6.90 24.25
CA MET A 48 -1.90 6.39 23.73
C MET A 48 -2.11 5.30 22.69
N GLN A 49 -3.06 4.38 22.91
CA GLN A 49 -3.37 3.33 21.94
C GLN A 49 -3.92 3.92 20.63
N ALA A 50 -4.91 4.80 20.71
CA ALA A 50 -5.48 5.46 19.54
C ALA A 50 -4.42 6.26 18.76
N PHE A 51 -3.52 6.95 19.47
CA PHE A 51 -2.40 7.66 18.85
C PHE A 51 -1.45 6.72 18.08
N MET A 52 -1.13 5.55 18.65
CA MET A 52 -0.27 4.56 18.01
C MET A 52 -0.93 3.92 16.77
N GLU A 53 -2.24 3.67 16.82
CA GLU A 53 -3.01 3.19 15.66
C GLU A 53 -2.99 4.21 14.51
N VAL A 54 -3.18 5.50 14.82
CA VAL A 54 -3.08 6.59 13.84
C VAL A 54 -1.69 6.68 13.22
N ILE A 55 -0.62 6.60 14.02
CA ILE A 55 0.75 6.56 13.49
C ILE A 55 0.95 5.36 12.56
N GLY A 56 0.44 4.18 12.95
CA GLY A 56 0.51 2.97 12.14
C GLY A 56 -0.14 3.16 10.76
N LEU A 57 -1.35 3.71 10.74
CA LEU A 57 -2.09 4.00 9.50
C LEU A 57 -1.32 4.96 8.59
N TYR A 58 -0.83 6.08 9.12
CA TYR A 58 -0.02 7.01 8.34
C TYR A 58 1.27 6.38 7.83
N ALA A 59 1.95 5.55 8.63
CA ALA A 59 3.19 4.90 8.25
C ALA A 59 2.99 3.93 7.06
N ILE A 60 1.89 3.17 7.05
CA ILE A 60 1.53 2.27 5.93
C ILE A 60 1.37 3.07 4.64
N HIS A 61 0.57 4.14 4.65
CA HIS A 61 0.31 4.92 3.44
C HIS A 61 1.52 5.74 2.96
N VAL A 62 2.35 6.24 3.88
CA VAL A 62 3.63 6.86 3.51
C VAL A 62 4.55 5.84 2.84
N PHE A 63 4.61 4.62 3.37
CA PHE A 63 5.38 3.55 2.75
C PHE A 63 4.83 3.15 1.38
N GLU A 64 3.50 3.06 1.22
CA GLU A 64 2.81 2.82 -0.04
C GLU A 64 3.21 3.83 -1.13
N ILE A 65 3.22 5.13 -0.78
CA ILE A 65 3.65 6.20 -1.68
C ILE A 65 5.13 6.04 -2.07
N ILE A 66 6.01 5.81 -1.10
CA ILE A 66 7.46 5.66 -1.35
C ILE A 66 7.72 4.44 -2.23
N ALA A 67 7.11 3.30 -1.92
CA ALA A 67 7.23 2.06 -2.70
C ALA A 67 6.67 2.23 -4.12
N GLY A 68 5.57 2.97 -4.25
CA GLY A 68 4.96 3.40 -5.51
C GLY A 68 5.95 4.18 -6.39
N LEU A 69 6.50 5.26 -5.85
CA LEU A 69 7.47 6.13 -6.53
C LEU A 69 8.74 5.38 -6.95
N ILE A 70 9.31 4.56 -6.05
CA ILE A 70 10.49 3.72 -6.37
C ILE A 70 10.15 2.75 -7.50
N GLY A 71 8.97 2.14 -7.47
CA GLY A 71 8.47 1.28 -8.53
C GLY A 71 8.43 1.97 -9.90
N ILE A 72 7.89 3.19 -9.96
CA ILE A 72 7.85 3.98 -11.20
C ILE A 72 9.26 4.26 -11.73
N VAL A 73 10.19 4.65 -10.86
CA VAL A 73 11.58 4.97 -11.25
C VAL A 73 12.32 3.73 -11.74
N LYS A 74 12.09 2.56 -11.12
CA LYS A 74 12.80 1.32 -11.45
C LYS A 74 12.06 0.40 -12.44
N SER A 75 10.93 0.85 -12.99
CA SER A 75 10.07 0.08 -13.89
C SER A 75 10.76 -0.44 -15.16
N LYS A 76 11.85 0.20 -15.61
CA LYS A 76 12.57 -0.21 -16.83
C LYS A 76 13.61 -1.31 -16.59
N LYS A 77 13.94 -1.61 -15.33
CA LYS A 77 15.12 -2.40 -14.98
C LYS A 77 14.84 -3.70 -14.23
N GLY A 78 13.57 -4.10 -14.05
CA GLY A 78 13.17 -5.31 -13.31
C GLY A 78 13.99 -5.53 -12.04
N SER A 79 13.60 -4.93 -10.91
CA SER A 79 14.46 -4.86 -9.73
C SER A 79 14.01 -5.80 -8.61
N LEU A 80 14.96 -6.51 -7.99
CA LEU A 80 14.69 -7.26 -6.76
C LEU A 80 14.16 -6.33 -5.66
N LEU A 81 14.67 -5.08 -5.59
CA LEU A 81 14.18 -4.08 -4.65
C LEU A 81 12.68 -3.82 -4.82
N THR A 82 12.19 -3.70 -6.06
CA THR A 82 10.75 -3.50 -6.27
C THR A 82 9.95 -4.73 -5.83
N VAL A 83 10.45 -5.94 -6.07
CA VAL A 83 9.80 -7.16 -5.55
C VAL A 83 9.71 -7.12 -4.02
N LEU A 84 10.82 -6.83 -3.34
CA LEU A 84 10.88 -6.77 -1.88
C LEU A 84 9.92 -5.70 -1.32
N LEU A 85 9.91 -4.50 -1.89
CA LEU A 85 8.99 -3.43 -1.47
C LEU A 85 7.53 -3.85 -1.65
N GLY A 86 7.20 -4.50 -2.76
CA GLY A 86 5.86 -5.05 -2.99
C GLY A 86 5.47 -6.07 -1.95
N VAL A 87 6.37 -7.02 -1.62
CA VAL A 87 6.08 -8.05 -0.62
C VAL A 87 5.88 -7.42 0.76
N ILE A 88 6.73 -6.47 1.16
CA ILE A 88 6.58 -5.76 2.43
C ILE A 88 5.21 -5.06 2.49
N LEU A 89 4.85 -4.32 1.44
CA LEU A 89 3.58 -3.60 1.37
C LEU A 89 2.37 -4.54 1.43
N PHE A 90 2.44 -5.67 0.72
CA PHE A 90 1.43 -6.71 0.77
C PHE A 90 1.29 -7.30 2.17
N LEU A 91 2.40 -7.61 2.85
CA LEU A 91 2.37 -8.15 4.21
C LEU A 91 1.80 -7.14 5.22
N MET A 92 2.13 -5.85 5.09
CA MET A 92 1.56 -4.80 5.96
C MET A 92 0.03 -4.74 5.82
N ASN A 93 -0.48 -4.68 4.58
CA ASN A 93 -1.93 -4.68 4.32
C ASN A 93 -2.61 -5.99 4.75
N LEU A 94 -1.90 -7.12 4.64
CA LEU A 94 -2.42 -8.42 5.06
C LEU A 94 -2.55 -8.50 6.59
N VAL A 95 -1.56 -7.97 7.31
CA VAL A 95 -1.61 -7.86 8.77
C VAL A 95 -2.77 -6.95 9.19
N GLU A 96 -2.93 -5.79 8.53
CA GLU A 96 -4.04 -4.87 8.79
C GLU A 96 -5.40 -5.55 8.57
N PHE A 97 -5.56 -6.30 7.46
CA PHE A 97 -6.76 -7.10 7.22
C PHE A 97 -7.10 -8.07 8.35
N PHE A 98 -6.10 -8.78 8.90
CA PHE A 98 -6.34 -9.72 10.01
C PHE A 98 -6.62 -9.02 11.35
N MET A 99 -6.15 -7.78 11.54
CA MET A 99 -6.48 -6.99 12.72
C MET A 99 -7.93 -6.49 12.70
N HIS A 100 -8.51 -6.24 11.52
CA HIS A 100 -9.86 -5.73 11.35
C HIS A 100 -10.87 -6.81 10.90
N THR A 101 -11.10 -7.81 11.75
CA THR A 101 -11.94 -8.99 11.46
C THR A 101 -13.29 -9.03 12.19
N THR A 102 -13.62 -8.00 12.96
CA THR A 102 -14.81 -7.97 13.82
C THR A 102 -16.09 -7.51 13.12
N ASN A 103 -15.97 -6.69 12.07
CA ASN A 103 -17.10 -6.15 11.31
C ASN A 103 -16.99 -6.56 9.82
N ILE A 104 -18.09 -7.08 9.26
CA ILE A 104 -18.11 -7.54 7.87
C ILE A 104 -17.83 -6.42 6.86
N ILE A 105 -18.22 -5.18 7.17
CA ILE A 105 -17.95 -4.03 6.31
C ILE A 105 -16.45 -3.71 6.29
N GLU A 106 -15.80 -3.71 7.46
CA GLU A 106 -14.36 -3.51 7.59
C GLU A 106 -13.58 -4.62 6.87
N ILE A 107 -13.99 -5.88 7.06
CA ILE A 107 -13.41 -7.03 6.35
C ILE A 107 -13.45 -6.82 4.83
N ILE A 108 -14.59 -6.37 4.29
CA ILE A 108 -14.73 -6.12 2.84
C ILE A 108 -13.80 -4.99 2.40
N ILE A 109 -13.73 -3.89 3.15
CA ILE A 109 -12.86 -2.75 2.81
C ILE A 109 -11.40 -3.19 2.80
N HIS A 110 -10.91 -3.83 3.86
CA HIS A 110 -9.52 -4.28 3.94
C HIS A 110 -9.20 -5.43 2.95
N ALA A 111 -10.19 -6.25 2.58
CA ALA A 111 -10.01 -7.23 1.50
C ALA A 111 -9.84 -6.55 0.14
N LEU A 112 -10.56 -5.46 -0.12
CA LEU A 112 -10.43 -4.68 -1.35
C LEU A 112 -9.10 -3.94 -1.42
N THR A 113 -8.59 -3.41 -0.30
CA THR A 113 -7.29 -2.73 -0.28
C THR A 113 -6.14 -3.68 -0.61
N LEU A 114 -6.25 -4.98 -0.29
CA LEU A 114 -5.25 -6.01 -0.65
C LEU A 114 -5.07 -6.23 -2.16
N ILE A 115 -6.03 -5.85 -2.99
CA ILE A 115 -5.97 -6.03 -4.46
C ILE A 115 -4.78 -5.25 -5.05
N VAL A 116 -4.56 -4.04 -4.56
CA VAL A 116 -3.54 -3.10 -5.07
C VAL A 116 -2.12 -3.62 -4.82
N PRO A 117 -1.72 -3.95 -3.57
CA PRO A 117 -0.40 -4.52 -3.30
C PRO A 117 -0.24 -5.94 -3.86
N TYR A 118 -1.34 -6.70 -4.07
CA TYR A 118 -1.25 -7.95 -4.82
C TYR A 118 -0.78 -7.71 -6.27
N TYR A 119 -1.44 -6.80 -6.99
CA TYR A 119 -1.01 -6.41 -8.34
C TYR A 119 0.37 -5.77 -8.33
N TYR A 120 0.78 -5.14 -7.22
CA TYR A 120 2.17 -4.77 -7.01
C TYR A 120 3.10 -5.96 -7.16
N VAL A 121 2.98 -6.91 -6.25
CA VAL A 121 3.90 -8.05 -6.16
C VAL A 121 3.89 -8.83 -7.47
N HIS A 122 2.70 -9.11 -8.00
CA HIS A 122 2.55 -9.86 -9.25
C HIS A 122 3.32 -9.23 -10.41
N ASN A 123 3.11 -7.93 -10.65
CA ASN A 123 3.75 -7.24 -11.77
C ASN A 123 5.26 -7.04 -11.52
N ALA A 124 5.69 -6.81 -10.27
CA ALA A 124 7.10 -6.71 -9.91
C ALA A 124 7.85 -8.02 -10.16
N VAL A 125 7.26 -9.15 -9.77
CA VAL A 125 7.82 -10.50 -9.98
C VAL A 125 7.90 -10.81 -11.47
N LYS A 126 6.83 -10.56 -12.23
CA LYS A 126 6.81 -10.77 -13.69
C LYS A 126 7.95 -10.00 -14.37
N LEU A 127 8.08 -8.71 -14.04
CA LEU A 127 9.11 -7.84 -14.61
C LEU A 127 10.53 -8.26 -14.18
N PHE A 128 10.71 -8.72 -12.94
CA PHE A 128 12.00 -9.22 -12.46
C PHE A 128 12.41 -10.52 -13.18
N ARG A 129 11.47 -11.46 -13.37
CA ARG A 129 11.74 -12.73 -14.05
C ARG A 129 12.13 -12.52 -15.52
N ASN A 130 11.39 -11.69 -16.24
CA ASN A 130 11.67 -11.37 -17.66
C ASN A 130 13.04 -10.73 -17.90
N LYS A 131 13.74 -10.28 -16.86
CA LYS A 131 15.11 -9.76 -16.95
C LYS A 131 16.18 -10.84 -16.75
N VAL A 132 15.84 -11.87 -15.97
CA VAL A 132 16.77 -12.97 -15.65
C VAL A 132 16.80 -13.99 -16.80
N GLU A 133 15.71 -14.09 -17.56
CA GLU A 133 15.59 -14.80 -18.83
C GLU A 133 16.14 -13.98 -20.01
#